data_AF-A0A090WRE7-F1
#
_entry.id   AF-A0A090WRE7-F1
#
_cell.length_a   1.000
_cell.length_b   1.000
_cell.length_c   1.000
_cell.angle_alpha   90.00
_cell.angle_beta   90.00
_cell.angle_gamma   90.00
#
_symmetry.space_group_name_H-M   'P 1'
#
loop_
_entity.id
_entity.type
_entity.pdbx_description
1 polymer ?
#
loop_
_entity_poly.entity_id
_entity_poly.type
_entity_poly.pdbx_seq_one_letter_code
_entity_poly.pdbx_strand_id
1 'polypeptide(L)'
;MKVIDINTWNRKQHFEHFSGLADPSFAVTIPFNVTKAYQVSKETKTSFFTRYLHDCMRAINAIENFKYRIENGGEVVAYDVIHTSPNNFKR
;
A
#
# COMPACT_ATOMS: atom_id res chain seq x y z
N MET A 1 -15.60 -3.62 -3.17
CA MET A 1 -14.97 -4.81 -2.54
C MET A 1 -15.30 -6.02 -3.41
N LYS A 2 -14.28 -6.80 -3.78
CA LYS A 2 -14.43 -8.02 -4.58
C LYS A 2 -13.74 -9.18 -3.85
N VAL A 3 -14.45 -10.27 -3.65
CA VAL A 3 -13.85 -11.51 -3.13
C VAL A 3 -13.03 -12.16 -4.25
N ILE A 4 -11.80 -12.56 -3.93
CA ILE A 4 -10.92 -13.27 -4.87
C ILE A 4 -11.14 -14.76 -4.68
N ASP A 5 -11.48 -15.44 -5.76
CA ASP A 5 -11.46 -16.89 -5.80
C ASP A 5 -10.02 -17.39 -5.86
N ILE A 6 -9.55 -17.97 -4.75
CA ILE A 6 -8.19 -18.49 -4.59
C ILE A 6 -7.90 -19.60 -5.62
N ASN A 7 -8.90 -20.37 -6.05
CA ASN A 7 -8.67 -21.50 -6.96
C ASN A 7 -8.36 -21.07 -8.39
N THR A 8 -8.83 -19.89 -8.80
CA THR A 8 -8.56 -19.32 -10.13
C THR A 8 -7.48 -18.24 -10.09
N TRP A 9 -6.96 -17.92 -8.90
CA TRP A 9 -5.98 -16.86 -8.72
C TRP A 9 -4.57 -17.30 -9.11
N ASN A 10 -3.93 -16.55 -10.00
CA ASN A 10 -2.57 -16.79 -10.47
C ASN A 10 -1.51 -16.84 -9.34
N ARG A 11 -1.79 -16.27 -8.17
CA ARG A 11 -0.86 -16.23 -7.02
C ARG A 11 -1.21 -17.23 -5.92
N LYS A 12 -2.11 -18.18 -6.16
CA LYS A 12 -2.51 -19.23 -5.19
C LYS A 12 -1.32 -19.87 -4.49
N GLN A 13 -0.35 -20.37 -5.26
CA GLN A 13 0.81 -21.08 -4.69
C GLN A 13 1.67 -20.17 -3.81
N HIS A 14 1.85 -18.90 -4.19
CA HIS A 14 2.58 -17.94 -3.36
C HIS A 14 1.81 -17.65 -2.07
N PHE A 15 0.49 -17.44 -2.17
CA PHE A 15 -0.36 -17.21 -1.00
C PHE A 15 -0.29 -18.38 -0.02
N GLU A 16 -0.50 -19.61 -0.49
CA GLU A 16 -0.43 -20.82 0.35
C GLU A 16 0.93 -20.96 1.03
N HIS A 17 2.03 -20.74 0.30
CA HIS A 17 3.39 -20.82 0.85
C HIS A 17 3.62 -19.78 1.95
N PHE A 18 3.32 -18.50 1.70
CA PHE A 18 3.57 -17.43 2.68
C PHE A 18 2.58 -17.50 3.85
N SER A 19 1.32 -17.88 3.63
CA SER A 19 0.31 -17.98 4.69
C SER A 19 0.64 -19.00 5.78
N GLY A 20 1.46 -20.00 5.47
CA GLY A 20 1.91 -21.02 6.42
C GLY A 20 3.13 -20.62 7.25
N LEU A 21 3.76 -19.47 6.96
CA LEU A 21 4.94 -19.00 7.68
C LEU A 21 4.54 -18.29 8.97
N ALA A 22 5.36 -18.43 10.01
CA ALA A 22 5.19 -17.70 11.27
C ALA A 22 5.37 -16.18 11.10
N ASP A 23 6.26 -15.77 10.20
CA ASP A 23 6.44 -14.37 9.79
C ASP A 23 6.52 -14.27 8.26
N PRO A 24 5.41 -13.90 7.60
CA PRO A 24 5.34 -13.76 6.15
C PRO A 24 5.72 -12.35 5.65
N SER A 25 6.34 -11.50 6.48
CA SER A 25 6.63 -10.11 6.14
C SER A 25 8.08 -9.90 5.73
N PHE A 26 8.31 -8.96 4.83
CA PHE A 26 9.65 -8.47 4.50
C PHE A 26 9.63 -6.95 4.36
N ALA A 27 10.78 -6.31 4.58
CA ALA A 27 10.94 -4.87 4.46
C ALA A 27 12.11 -4.55 3.53
N VAL A 28 11.96 -3.47 2.75
CA VAL A 28 12.99 -2.98 1.85
C VAL A 28 13.11 -1.46 2.05
N THR A 29 14.35 -0.99 2.21
CA THR A 29 14.67 0.44 2.31
C THR A 29 15.55 0.82 1.14
N ILE A 30 15.11 1.80 0.34
CA ILE A 30 15.88 2.33 -0.79
C ILE A 30 16.03 3.84 -0.66
N PRO A 31 17.18 4.41 -1.05
CA PRO A 31 17.31 5.85 -1.20
C PRO A 31 16.46 6.32 -2.38
N PHE A 32 15.67 7.38 -2.18
CA PHE A 32 14.81 7.93 -3.22
C PHE A 32 15.02 9.44 -3.37
N ASN A 33 15.17 9.91 -4.60
CA ASN A 33 15.33 11.33 -4.88
C ASN A 33 13.97 12.04 -4.89
N VAL A 34 13.74 12.90 -3.89
CA VAL A 34 12.49 13.66 -3.70
C VAL A 34 12.59 15.14 -4.07
N THR A 35 13.68 15.58 -4.72
CA THR A 35 13.95 17.00 -4.99
C THR A 35 12.80 17.67 -5.75
N LYS A 36 12.21 17.00 -6.74
CA LYS A 36 11.07 17.52 -7.52
C LYS A 36 9.83 17.72 -6.64
N ALA A 37 9.49 16.73 -5.82
CA ALA A 37 8.34 16.83 -4.91
C ALA A 37 8.51 17.95 -3.88
N TYR A 38 9.76 18.16 -3.41
CA TYR A 38 10.10 19.25 -2.52
C TYR A 38 9.95 20.63 -3.19
N GLN A 39 10.51 20.81 -4.39
CA GLN A 39 10.39 22.07 -5.15
C GLN A 39 8.93 22.44 -5.39
N VAL A 40 8.15 21.50 -5.92
CA VAL A 40 6.72 21.73 -6.17
C VAL A 40 5.99 22.09 -4.88
N SER A 41 6.29 21.43 -3.75
CA SER A 41 5.65 21.75 -2.47
C SER A 41 5.89 23.20 -2.02
N LYS A 42 7.08 23.74 -2.30
CA LYS A 42 7.44 25.13 -1.99
C LYS A 42 6.73 26.11 -2.91
N GLU A 43 6.70 25.83 -4.21
CA GLU A 43 6.03 26.65 -5.21
C GLU A 43 4.51 26.74 -4.95
N THR A 44 3.87 25.62 -4.60
CA THR A 44 2.43 25.55 -4.33
C THR A 44 2.06 25.92 -2.89
N LYS A 45 3.02 26.29 -2.04
CA LYS A 45 2.82 26.59 -0.60
C LYS A 45 2.09 25.48 0.17
N THR A 46 2.27 24.22 -0.24
CA THR A 46 1.68 23.05 0.42
C THR A 46 2.71 22.33 1.28
N SER A 47 2.26 21.64 2.34
CA SER A 47 3.16 20.81 3.14
C SER A 47 3.80 19.71 2.29
N PHE A 48 5.13 19.59 2.37
CA PHE A 48 5.88 18.53 1.70
C PHE A 48 5.36 17.14 2.11
N PHE A 49 5.07 16.94 3.40
CA PHE A 49 4.52 15.68 3.90
C PHE A 49 3.18 15.33 3.26
N THR A 50 2.27 16.30 3.16
CA THR A 50 0.95 16.09 2.54
C THR A 50 1.10 15.72 1.07
N ARG A 51 1.99 16.39 0.34
CA ARG A 51 2.26 16.10 -1.06
C ARG A 51 2.85 14.70 -1.25
N TYR A 52 3.89 14.39 -0.49
CA TYR A 52 4.52 13.09 -0.48
C TYR A 52 3.51 11.96 -0.17
N LEU A 53 2.72 12.13 0.89
CA LEU A 53 1.73 11.15 1.31
C LEU A 53 0.67 10.92 0.23
N HIS A 54 0.16 11.99 -0.37
CA HIS A 54 -0.80 11.90 -1.47
C HIS A 54 -0.23 11.13 -2.67
N ASP A 55 1.00 11.44 -3.07
CA ASP A 55 1.63 10.78 -4.21
C ASP A 55 1.91 9.29 -3.92
N CYS A 56 2.30 8.94 -2.68
CA CYS A 56 2.39 7.55 -2.23
C CYS A 56 1.03 6.84 -2.29
N MET A 57 -0.04 7.46 -1.80
CA MET A 57 -1.38 6.86 -1.83
C MET A 57 -1.89 6.67 -3.26
N ARG A 58 -1.57 7.57 -4.19
CA ARG A 58 -1.87 7.38 -5.61
C ARG A 58 -1.14 6.18 -6.20
N ALA A 59 0.14 6.02 -5.91
CA ALA A 59 0.92 4.87 -6.37
C ALA A 59 0.40 3.54 -5.79
N ILE A 60 0.09 3.51 -4.49
CA ILE A 60 -0.48 2.33 -3.81
C ILE A 60 -1.82 1.95 -4.43
N ASN A 61 -2.73 2.91 -4.67
CA ASN A 61 -4.04 2.64 -5.24
C ASN A 61 -4.02 2.21 -6.71
N ALA A 62 -2.95 2.55 -7.45
CA ALA A 62 -2.77 2.16 -8.84
C ALA A 62 -2.38 0.68 -9.00
N ILE A 63 -1.85 0.05 -7.96
CA ILE A 63 -1.40 -1.35 -7.99
C ILE A 63 -2.42 -2.21 -7.24
N GLU A 64 -3.09 -3.10 -7.96
CA GLU A 64 -4.13 -3.98 -7.41
C GLU A 64 -3.66 -4.79 -6.19
N ASN A 65 -2.43 -5.31 -6.26
CA ASN A 65 -1.86 -6.17 -5.21
C ASN A 65 -1.78 -5.51 -3.82
N PHE A 66 -1.67 -4.18 -3.73
CA PHE A 66 -1.64 -3.50 -2.43
C PHE A 66 -3.02 -3.31 -1.80
N LYS A 67 -4.07 -3.59 -2.58
CA LYS A 67 -5.47 -3.45 -2.15
C LYS A 67 -6.06 -4.74 -1.59
N TYR A 68 -5.28 -5.83 -1.55
CA TYR A 68 -5.71 -7.10 -0.98
C TYR A 68 -5.64 -7.09 0.54
N ARG A 69 -6.63 -7.72 1.18
CA ARG A 69 -6.67 -7.99 2.62
C ARG A 69 -7.15 -9.42 2.84
N ILE A 70 -6.72 -10.00 3.95
CA ILE A 70 -7.23 -11.27 4.45
C ILE A 70 -8.22 -10.90 5.55
N GLU A 71 -9.49 -11.20 5.34
CA GLU A 71 -10.55 -10.90 6.30
C GLU A 71 -10.81 -12.09 7.25
N ASN A 72 -11.66 -11.85 8.24
CA ASN A 72 -12.05 -12.86 9.22
C ASN A 72 -12.65 -14.10 8.53
N GLY A 73 -11.96 -15.22 8.59
CA GLY A 73 -12.31 -16.46 7.88
C GLY A 73 -11.29 -16.92 6.85
N GLY A 74 -10.22 -16.14 6.62
CA GLY A 74 -9.15 -16.50 5.67
C GLY A 74 -9.46 -16.15 4.22
N GLU A 75 -10.57 -15.44 3.99
CA GLU A 75 -10.98 -14.98 2.66
C GLU A 75 -10.12 -13.81 2.20
N VAL A 76 -9.67 -13.86 0.95
CA VAL A 76 -8.89 -12.77 0.34
C VAL A 76 -9.85 -11.83 -0.38
N VAL A 77 -9.88 -10.58 0.05
CA VAL A 77 -10.72 -9.53 -0.55
C VAL A 77 -9.87 -8.44 -1.17
N ALA A 78 -10.33 -7.91 -2.30
CA ALA A 78 -9.77 -6.73 -2.96
C ALA A 78 -10.66 -5.52 -2.72
N TYR A 79 -10.10 -4.46 -2.16
CA TYR A 79 -10.77 -3.17 -2.03
C TYR A 79 -10.57 -2.30 -3.27
N ASP A 80 -11.55 -1.45 -3.56
CA ASP A 80 -11.48 -0.56 -4.72
C ASP A 80 -10.49 0.57 -4.47
N VAL A 81 -10.53 1.14 -3.24
CA VAL A 81 -9.71 2.25 -2.78
C VAL A 81 -9.16 1.95 -1.39
N ILE A 82 -7.89 2.31 -1.17
CA ILE A 82 -7.20 2.28 0.12
C ILE A 82 -6.99 3.73 0.60
N HIS A 83 -7.36 3.97 1.84
CA HIS A 83 -7.19 5.25 2.51
C HIS A 83 -5.94 5.24 3.40
N THR A 84 -5.40 6.43 3.66
CA THR A 84 -4.24 6.60 4.53
C THR A 84 -4.66 6.78 5.99
N SER A 85 -3.86 6.25 6.92
CA SER A 85 -3.94 6.51 8.35
C SER A 85 -2.64 7.20 8.82
N PRO A 86 -2.48 8.50 8.58
CA PRO A 86 -1.26 9.21 8.94
C PRO A 86 -1.18 9.38 10.47
N ASN A 87 0.00 9.15 11.04
CA ASN A 87 0.24 9.50 12.43
C ASN A 87 0.46 11.02 12.55
N ASN A 88 -0.33 11.68 13.39
CA ASN A 88 -0.20 13.10 13.64
C ASN A 88 0.75 13.33 14.80
N PHE A 89 2.02 13.61 14.50
CA PHE A 89 2.93 14.15 15.51
C PHE A 89 2.58 15.62 15.75
N LYS A 90 1.83 15.88 16.83
CA LYS A 90 1.76 17.23 17.39
C LYS A 90 3.08 17.50 18.11
N ARG A 91 3.85 18.45 17.57
CA ARG A 91 4.93 19.10 18.32
C ARG A 91 4.35 20.18 19.21
#